data_AF-A0A2U1YR02-F1
#
_entry.id   AF-A0A2U1YR02-F1
#
_cell.length_a   1.000
_cell.length_b   1.000
_cell.length_c   1.000
_cell.angle_alpha   90.00
_cell.angle_beta   90.00
_cell.angle_gamma   90.00
#
_symmetry.space_group_name_H-M   'P 1'
#
loop_
_entity.id
_entity.type
_entity.pdbx_description
1 polymer ?
#
loop_
_entity_poly.entity_id
_entity_poly.type
_entity_poly.pdbx_seq_one_letter_code
_entity_poly.pdbx_strand_id
1 'polypeptide(L)'
;MGFDRRVRARTASIARRRGTTITLRRVTTLDGPGPAAINPPNAAVLTVAANAVAGATSIALRARSLSGRLIPGDRFTVPSDATIYTVAAQAIAVNAQIGAAQFTPPLVADVAAGVSAHMIYAADKAVAARVEGFPERLIDGTLIRVGDLQVLIPGSELDEPPRLTDRLILDGIEKSIVTVTPVYAASQIAYWRIQAR
;
A
#
# COMPACT_ATOMS: atom_id res chain seq x y z
N MET A 1 13.61 27.85 -16.53
CA MET A 1 12.52 27.06 -15.89
C MET A 1 11.67 26.20 -16.84
N GLY A 2 11.76 26.30 -18.17
CA GLY A 2 10.90 25.52 -19.09
C GLY A 2 11.37 24.12 -19.47
N PHE A 3 12.68 23.85 -19.43
CA PHE A 3 13.26 22.56 -19.83
C PHE A 3 12.88 21.43 -18.87
N ASP A 4 12.96 21.71 -17.57
CA ASP A 4 12.65 20.78 -16.47
C ASP A 4 11.22 20.23 -16.52
N ARG A 5 10.23 21.10 -16.79
CA ARG A 5 8.82 20.68 -16.85
C ARG A 5 8.57 19.76 -18.07
N ARG A 6 9.27 20.00 -19.18
CA ARG A 6 9.14 19.18 -20.41
C ARG A 6 9.73 17.78 -20.22
N VAL A 7 10.87 17.65 -19.54
CA VAL A 7 11.51 16.34 -19.30
C VAL A 7 10.64 15.49 -18.37
N ARG A 8 10.15 16.04 -17.25
CA ARG A 8 9.22 15.32 -16.35
C ARG A 8 7.95 14.87 -17.07
N ALA A 9 7.32 15.77 -17.83
CA ALA A 9 6.10 15.47 -18.59
C ALA A 9 6.34 14.37 -19.64
N ARG A 10 7.50 14.37 -20.31
CA ARG A 10 7.85 13.35 -21.31
C ARG A 10 8.05 11.98 -20.67
N THR A 11 8.78 11.89 -19.56
CA THR A 11 9.03 10.61 -18.87
C THR A 11 7.73 10.02 -18.32
N ALA A 12 6.89 10.85 -17.69
CA ALA A 12 5.56 10.43 -17.24
C ALA A 12 4.68 9.97 -18.41
N SER A 13 4.69 10.68 -19.54
CA SER A 13 3.95 10.31 -20.74
C SER A 13 4.41 8.97 -21.32
N ILE A 14 5.72 8.69 -21.35
CA ILE A 14 6.25 7.41 -21.82
C ILE A 14 5.84 6.27 -20.88
N ALA A 15 5.96 6.46 -19.56
CA ALA A 15 5.54 5.46 -18.58
C ALA A 15 4.03 5.19 -18.66
N ARG A 16 3.20 6.20 -18.91
CA ARG A 16 1.75 6.01 -19.10
C ARG A 16 1.39 5.33 -20.41
N ARG A 17 2.18 5.52 -21.48
CA ARG A 17 1.91 4.93 -22.80
C ARG A 17 2.43 3.51 -22.97
N ARG A 18 3.49 3.14 -22.25
CA ARG A 18 4.18 1.84 -22.40
C ARG A 18 4.35 1.05 -21.10
N GLY A 19 3.99 1.66 -19.96
CA GLY A 19 4.01 1.01 -18.66
C GLY A 19 2.63 0.50 -18.27
N THR A 20 2.53 0.05 -17.03
CA THR A 20 1.32 -0.39 -16.36
C THR A 20 1.10 0.44 -15.10
N THR A 21 -0.10 0.36 -14.52
CA THR A 21 -0.38 0.94 -13.20
C THR A 21 -0.14 -0.12 -12.14
N ILE A 22 0.66 0.24 -11.14
CA ILE A 22 0.95 -0.63 -9.98
C ILE A 22 0.55 0.11 -8.71
N THR A 23 0.46 -0.61 -7.59
CA THR A 23 0.30 0.04 -6.28
C THR A 23 1.64 0.10 -5.56
N LEU A 24 2.06 1.31 -5.19
CA LEU A 24 3.10 1.52 -4.20
C LEU A 24 2.42 1.67 -2.82
N ARG A 25 2.73 0.77 -1.91
CA ARG A 25 2.22 0.78 -0.53
C ARG A 25 3.30 1.29 0.41
N ARG A 26 3.05 2.45 1.01
CA ARG A 26 3.93 3.04 2.04
C ARG A 26 3.82 2.23 3.32
N VAL A 27 4.93 1.75 3.87
CA VAL A 27 4.89 1.08 5.17
C VAL A 27 5.39 2.04 6.24
N THR A 28 4.56 2.27 7.26
CA THR A 28 4.94 3.07 8.43
C THR A 28 4.89 2.23 9.69
N THR A 29 5.80 2.49 10.62
CA THR A 29 5.85 1.83 11.92
C THR A 29 5.50 2.83 13.01
N LEU A 30 4.78 2.36 14.03
CA LEU A 30 4.67 3.07 15.30
C LEU A 30 5.61 2.38 16.29
N ASP A 31 6.53 3.15 16.85
CA ASP A 31 7.47 2.67 17.85
C ASP A 31 6.80 2.62 19.23
N GLY A 32 7.12 1.60 20.03
CA GLY A 32 6.58 1.43 21.36
C GLY A 32 7.04 0.12 22.04
N PRO A 33 6.70 -0.08 23.33
CA PRO A 33 7.00 -1.31 24.05
C PRO A 33 6.12 -2.45 23.51
N GLY A 34 6.62 -3.16 22.51
CA GLY A 34 5.93 -4.27 21.84
C GLY A 34 6.45 -4.49 20.42
N PRO A 35 5.94 -5.52 19.70
CA PRO A 35 6.22 -5.66 18.28
C PRO A 35 5.74 -4.40 17.54
N ALA A 36 6.57 -3.88 16.63
CA ALA A 36 6.27 -2.66 15.89
C ALA A 36 4.90 -2.76 15.21
N ALA A 37 4.00 -1.83 15.54
CA ALA A 37 2.68 -1.81 14.93
C ALA A 37 2.80 -1.18 13.54
N ILE A 38 2.86 -2.00 12.50
CA ILE A 38 3.00 -1.56 11.10
C ILE A 38 1.66 -1.10 10.49
N ASN A 39 1.69 -0.17 9.54
CA ASN A 39 0.55 0.20 8.68
C ASN A 39 0.99 0.15 7.20
N PRO A 40 0.19 -0.44 6.30
CA PRO A 40 -1.03 -1.22 6.56
C PRO A 40 -0.82 -2.42 7.49
N PRO A 41 -1.86 -2.91 8.20
CA PRO A 41 -1.74 -4.10 9.02
C PRO A 41 -1.51 -5.33 8.12
N ASN A 42 -0.71 -6.28 8.61
CA ASN A 42 -0.58 -7.58 7.97
C ASN A 42 -1.80 -8.43 8.37
N ALA A 43 -2.68 -8.70 7.41
CA ALA A 43 -3.91 -9.45 7.59
C ALA A 43 -4.23 -10.23 6.30
N ALA A 44 -4.69 -11.48 6.43
CA ALA A 44 -5.15 -12.24 5.27
C ALA A 44 -6.51 -11.72 4.75
N VAL A 45 -7.53 -11.77 5.60
CA VAL A 45 -8.86 -11.18 5.37
C VAL A 45 -9.35 -10.65 6.71
N LEU A 46 -9.71 -9.37 6.76
CA LEU A 46 -10.35 -8.79 7.93
C LEU A 46 -11.83 -9.13 7.92
N THR A 47 -12.35 -9.55 9.06
CA THR A 47 -13.76 -9.83 9.29
C THR A 47 -14.25 -9.09 10.50
N VAL A 48 -15.54 -8.77 10.54
CA VAL A 48 -16.19 -8.16 11.68
C VAL A 48 -16.17 -9.14 12.86
N ALA A 49 -15.61 -8.74 13.99
CA ALA A 49 -15.40 -9.63 15.13
C ALA A 49 -16.65 -9.82 16.00
N ALA A 50 -17.52 -8.81 16.06
CA ALA A 50 -18.76 -8.80 16.81
C ALA A 50 -19.83 -8.00 16.05
N ASN A 51 -21.11 -8.34 16.24
CA ASN A 51 -22.22 -7.63 15.60
C ASN A 51 -22.13 -6.12 15.88
N ALA A 52 -22.33 -5.31 14.85
CA ALA A 52 -22.44 -3.86 14.94
C ALA A 52 -23.81 -3.43 14.41
N VAL A 53 -24.45 -2.50 15.10
CA VAL A 53 -25.80 -2.01 14.72
C VAL A 53 -25.70 -0.77 13.85
N ALA A 54 -26.75 -0.49 13.07
CA ALA A 54 -26.90 0.76 12.37
C ALA A 54 -26.70 1.96 13.32
N GLY A 55 -26.01 2.99 12.85
CA GLY A 55 -25.61 4.15 13.64
C GLY A 55 -24.32 3.96 14.47
N ALA A 56 -23.72 2.78 14.52
CA ALA A 56 -22.44 2.60 15.18
C ALA A 56 -21.32 3.38 14.48
N THR A 57 -20.41 3.97 15.26
CA THR A 57 -19.22 4.69 14.78
C THR A 57 -17.92 3.94 15.07
N SER A 58 -18.02 2.70 15.55
CA SER A 58 -16.88 1.83 15.81
C SER A 58 -17.19 0.37 15.50
N ILE A 59 -16.18 -0.36 15.03
CA ILE A 59 -16.31 -1.77 14.65
C ILE A 59 -15.11 -2.55 15.13
N ALA A 60 -15.35 -3.74 15.67
CA ALA A 60 -14.31 -4.68 16.03
C ALA A 60 -13.95 -5.51 14.78
N LEU A 61 -12.66 -5.65 14.47
CA LEU A 61 -12.18 -6.41 13.31
C LEU A 61 -11.22 -7.50 13.75
N ARG A 62 -11.24 -8.67 13.10
CA ARG A 62 -10.34 -9.79 13.38
C ARG A 62 -9.89 -10.48 12.10
N ALA A 63 -8.77 -11.19 12.18
CA ALA A 63 -8.36 -12.16 11.16
C ALA A 63 -7.68 -13.36 11.83
N ARG A 64 -7.44 -14.43 11.06
CA ARG A 64 -6.68 -15.60 11.55
C ARG A 64 -5.28 -15.23 12.04
N SER A 65 -4.64 -14.30 11.32
CA SER A 65 -3.40 -13.66 11.72
C SER A 65 -3.57 -12.18 11.43
N LEU A 66 -3.41 -11.35 12.47
CA LEU A 66 -3.50 -9.91 12.35
C LEU A 66 -2.44 -9.27 13.25
N SER A 67 -1.60 -8.45 12.64
CA SER A 67 -0.59 -7.63 13.34
C SER A 67 -0.49 -6.26 12.67
N GLY A 68 -0.20 -5.22 13.45
CA GLY A 68 -0.07 -3.86 12.94
C GLY A 68 -1.21 -2.96 13.38
N ARG A 69 -1.54 -1.96 12.56
CA ARG A 69 -2.53 -0.94 12.90
C ARG A 69 -3.25 -0.38 11.68
N LEU A 70 -4.49 0.03 11.90
CA LEU A 70 -5.20 0.96 11.03
C LEU A 70 -4.89 2.39 11.47
N ILE A 71 -4.86 3.30 10.50
CA ILE A 71 -4.62 4.73 10.73
C ILE A 71 -5.77 5.57 10.18
N PRO A 72 -5.92 6.84 10.62
CA PRO A 72 -6.87 7.76 10.01
C PRO A 72 -6.68 7.86 8.49
N GLY A 73 -7.78 7.78 7.75
CA GLY A 73 -7.79 7.82 6.28
C GLY A 73 -7.79 6.44 5.61
N ASP A 74 -7.42 5.36 6.32
CA ASP A 74 -7.72 4.01 5.86
C ASP A 74 -9.23 3.86 5.69
N ARG A 75 -9.65 3.13 4.68
CA ARG A 75 -11.05 2.99 4.29
C ARG A 75 -11.46 1.54 4.24
N PHE A 76 -12.74 1.27 4.44
CA PHE A 76 -13.29 -0.06 4.26
C PHE A 76 -14.74 -0.05 3.78
N THR A 77 -15.15 -1.15 3.18
CA THR A 77 -16.56 -1.46 2.88
C THR A 77 -16.91 -2.83 3.46
N VAL A 78 -18.21 -3.08 3.63
CA VAL A 78 -18.75 -4.39 4.01
C VAL A 78 -19.74 -4.84 2.94
N PRO A 79 -19.81 -6.12 2.55
CA PRO A 79 -20.65 -6.57 1.43
C PRO A 79 -22.13 -6.18 1.51
N SER A 80 -22.67 -6.01 2.72
CA SER A 80 -24.06 -5.60 2.94
C SER A 80 -24.32 -4.11 2.69
N ASP A 81 -23.29 -3.31 2.40
CA ASP A 81 -23.37 -1.86 2.28
C ASP A 81 -22.28 -1.27 1.37
N ALA A 82 -22.69 -0.48 0.37
CA ALA A 82 -21.77 0.19 -0.55
C ALA A 82 -21.07 1.43 0.05
N THR A 83 -21.47 1.85 1.25
CA THR A 83 -20.88 2.99 1.96
C THR A 83 -19.40 2.74 2.25
N ILE A 84 -18.56 3.71 1.90
CA ILE A 84 -17.13 3.70 2.22
C ILE A 84 -16.93 4.36 3.57
N TYR A 85 -16.54 3.55 4.54
CA TYR A 85 -16.23 3.99 5.90
C TYR A 85 -14.76 4.38 5.97
N THR A 86 -14.47 5.54 6.55
CA THR A 86 -13.12 6.04 6.77
C THR A 86 -12.75 5.90 8.23
N VAL A 87 -11.67 5.20 8.52
CA VAL A 87 -11.07 5.10 9.85
C VAL A 87 -10.75 6.51 10.33
N ALA A 88 -11.25 6.86 11.51
CA ALA A 88 -11.16 8.19 12.10
C ALA A 88 -10.02 8.31 13.11
N ALA A 89 -9.64 7.19 13.74
CA ALA A 89 -8.58 7.15 14.75
C ALA A 89 -7.70 5.90 14.57
N GLN A 90 -6.46 6.00 15.04
CA GLN A 90 -5.54 4.86 15.01
C GLN A 90 -6.09 3.70 15.85
N ALA A 91 -6.02 2.49 15.31
CA ALA A 91 -6.46 1.28 16.00
C ALA A 91 -5.43 0.16 15.82
N ILE A 92 -4.88 -0.32 16.94
CA ILE A 92 -3.78 -1.30 16.96
C ILE A 92 -4.34 -2.70 17.17
N ALA A 93 -3.80 -3.67 16.44
CA ALA A 93 -4.14 -5.07 16.61
C ALA A 93 -3.50 -5.67 17.87
N VAL A 94 -4.30 -6.35 18.69
CA VAL A 94 -3.89 -7.11 19.87
C VAL A 94 -4.55 -8.48 19.79
N ASN A 95 -3.79 -9.56 19.99
CA ASN A 95 -4.29 -10.94 19.93
C ASN A 95 -5.12 -11.23 18.66
N ALA A 96 -4.59 -10.84 17.50
CA ALA A 96 -5.23 -10.98 16.18
C ALA A 96 -6.58 -10.24 16.00
N GLN A 97 -6.85 -9.22 16.84
CA GLN A 97 -8.07 -8.42 16.78
C GLN A 97 -7.78 -6.92 16.95
N ILE A 98 -8.52 -6.09 16.24
CA ILE A 98 -8.68 -4.66 16.52
C ILE A 98 -10.00 -4.50 17.28
N GLY A 99 -9.93 -4.12 18.55
CA GLY A 99 -11.09 -4.14 19.46
C GLY A 99 -12.19 -3.12 19.12
N ALA A 100 -11.81 -1.91 18.69
CA ALA A 100 -12.75 -0.85 18.33
C ALA A 100 -12.10 0.15 17.35
N ALA A 101 -12.14 -0.15 16.05
CA ALA A 101 -11.75 0.80 15.03
C ALA A 101 -12.82 1.87 14.89
N GLN A 102 -12.51 3.12 15.24
CA GLN A 102 -13.42 4.25 15.06
C GLN A 102 -13.47 4.67 13.59
N PHE A 103 -14.65 4.99 13.05
CA PHE A 103 -14.82 5.40 11.66
C PHE A 103 -15.96 6.40 11.47
N THR A 104 -16.02 6.96 10.27
CA THR A 104 -17.08 7.86 9.78
C THR A 104 -17.39 7.58 8.31
N PRO A 105 -18.65 7.72 7.84
CA PRO A 105 -19.88 8.03 8.60
C PRO A 105 -20.31 6.88 9.53
N PRO A 106 -21.32 7.07 10.41
CA PRO A 106 -21.92 5.95 11.15
C PRO A 106 -22.48 4.87 10.22
N LEU A 107 -22.56 3.62 10.69
CA LEU A 107 -23.10 2.51 9.89
C LEU A 107 -24.52 2.82 9.39
N VAL A 108 -24.79 2.53 8.11
CA VAL A 108 -26.12 2.72 7.53
C VAL A 108 -27.05 1.55 7.87
N ALA A 109 -26.50 0.36 8.11
CA ALA A 109 -27.24 -0.86 8.42
C ALA A 109 -26.49 -1.72 9.46
N ASP A 110 -27.20 -2.68 10.06
CA ASP A 110 -26.59 -3.69 10.92
C ASP A 110 -25.58 -4.54 10.13
N VAL A 111 -24.45 -4.86 10.77
CA VAL A 111 -23.39 -5.70 10.23
C VAL A 111 -23.13 -6.85 11.18
N ALA A 112 -23.38 -8.06 10.70
CA ALA A 112 -23.16 -9.28 11.48
C ALA A 112 -21.67 -9.60 11.65
N ALA A 113 -21.34 -10.27 12.76
CA ALA A 113 -20.02 -10.86 12.96
C ALA A 113 -19.69 -11.88 11.86
N GLY A 114 -18.41 -11.94 11.46
CA GLY A 114 -17.91 -12.83 10.42
C GLY A 114 -18.00 -12.26 9.00
N VAL A 115 -18.74 -11.18 8.79
CA VAL A 115 -18.77 -10.47 7.49
C VAL A 115 -17.37 -9.96 7.16
N SER A 116 -16.92 -10.16 5.91
CA SER A 116 -15.62 -9.67 5.46
C SER A 116 -15.63 -8.15 5.28
N ALA A 117 -14.58 -7.48 5.74
CA ALA A 117 -14.36 -6.06 5.50
C ALA A 117 -13.32 -5.91 4.38
N HIS A 118 -13.69 -5.25 3.29
CA HIS A 118 -12.79 -4.96 2.18
C HIS A 118 -12.04 -3.66 2.47
N MET A 119 -10.72 -3.76 2.64
CA MET A 119 -9.89 -2.60 3.01
C MET A 119 -9.34 -1.87 1.79
N ILE A 120 -9.27 -0.55 1.92
CA ILE A 120 -8.60 0.38 1.00
C ILE A 120 -7.67 1.23 1.87
N TYR A 121 -6.38 0.94 1.87
CA TYR A 121 -5.44 1.62 2.75
C TYR A 121 -5.05 3.00 2.21
N ALA A 122 -4.96 4.00 3.08
CA ALA A 122 -4.48 5.34 2.70
C ALA A 122 -3.02 5.32 2.23
N ALA A 123 -2.27 4.33 2.69
CA ALA A 123 -0.89 4.09 2.31
C ALA A 123 -0.72 3.60 0.86
N ASP A 124 -1.80 3.15 0.21
CA ASP A 124 -1.76 2.63 -1.15
C ASP A 124 -1.89 3.77 -2.16
N LYS A 125 -0.86 3.94 -3.00
CA LYS A 125 -0.84 4.91 -4.10
C LYS A 125 -0.72 4.16 -5.42
N ALA A 126 -1.72 4.33 -6.29
CA ALA A 126 -1.61 3.90 -7.68
C ALA A 126 -0.59 4.78 -8.41
N VAL A 127 0.41 4.17 -9.04
CA VAL A 127 1.49 4.86 -9.76
C VAL A 127 1.74 4.20 -11.11
N ALA A 128 2.02 5.02 -12.12
CA ALA A 128 2.47 4.51 -13.41
C ALA A 128 3.90 3.98 -13.30
N ALA A 129 4.16 2.78 -13.81
CA ALA A 129 5.48 2.16 -13.77
C ALA A 129 5.76 1.31 -15.01
N ARG A 130 7.04 1.16 -15.36
CA ARG A 130 7.48 0.12 -16.30
C ARG A 130 8.08 -1.03 -15.50
N VAL A 131 7.58 -2.24 -15.71
CA VAL A 131 7.98 -3.44 -14.98
C VAL A 131 8.64 -4.41 -15.96
N GLU A 132 9.86 -4.86 -15.68
CA GLU A 132 10.63 -5.73 -16.56
C GLU A 132 11.40 -6.76 -15.73
N GLY A 133 11.62 -7.96 -16.27
CA GLY A 133 12.58 -8.90 -15.68
C GLY A 133 14.01 -8.43 -15.88
N PHE A 134 14.90 -8.79 -14.96
CA PHE A 134 16.33 -8.59 -15.19
C PHE A 134 16.83 -9.52 -16.32
N PRO A 135 17.72 -9.05 -17.20
CA PRO A 135 18.41 -9.91 -18.16
C PRO A 135 19.14 -11.07 -17.46
N GLU A 136 19.10 -12.28 -18.01
CA GLU A 136 19.70 -13.48 -17.40
C GLU A 136 21.17 -13.30 -17.02
N ARG A 137 21.94 -12.59 -17.87
CA ARG A 137 23.36 -12.28 -17.62
C ARG A 137 23.62 -11.44 -16.36
N LEU A 138 22.61 -10.76 -15.82
CA LEU A 138 22.70 -9.98 -14.59
C LEU A 138 22.24 -10.77 -13.36
N ILE A 139 21.68 -11.98 -13.54
CA ILE A 139 21.24 -12.83 -12.45
C ILE A 139 22.46 -13.56 -11.89
N ASP A 140 22.82 -13.24 -10.65
CA ASP A 140 23.97 -13.82 -9.93
C ASP A 140 23.56 -14.72 -8.76
N GLY A 141 22.24 -14.85 -8.52
CA GLY A 141 21.66 -15.65 -7.44
C GLY A 141 21.79 -15.01 -6.05
N THR A 142 22.55 -13.92 -5.91
CA THR A 142 22.84 -13.28 -4.63
C THR A 142 22.18 -11.90 -4.56
N LEU A 143 22.63 -10.97 -5.39
CA LEU A 143 22.09 -9.61 -5.48
C LEU A 143 20.82 -9.61 -6.31
N ILE A 144 20.87 -10.23 -7.50
CA ILE A 144 19.74 -10.34 -8.43
C ILE A 144 19.40 -11.82 -8.56
N ARG A 145 18.19 -12.18 -8.14
CA ARG A 145 17.68 -13.55 -8.19
C ARG A 145 16.72 -13.75 -9.35
N VAL A 146 16.58 -15.01 -9.77
CA VAL A 146 15.51 -15.41 -10.70
C VAL A 146 14.16 -14.99 -10.12
N GLY A 147 13.37 -14.28 -10.92
CA GLY A 147 12.06 -13.77 -10.52
C GLY A 147 12.07 -12.38 -9.88
N ASP A 148 13.25 -11.79 -9.63
CA ASP A 148 13.34 -10.37 -9.28
C ASP A 148 12.92 -9.51 -10.49
N LEU A 149 12.27 -8.39 -10.21
CA LEU A 149 11.77 -7.46 -11.22
C LEU A 149 12.44 -6.10 -11.08
N GLN A 150 12.73 -5.49 -12.22
CA GLN A 150 13.12 -4.09 -12.31
C GLN A 150 11.86 -3.25 -12.54
N VAL A 151 11.58 -2.33 -11.62
CA VAL A 151 10.44 -1.42 -11.68
C VAL A 151 10.95 0.01 -11.83
N LEU A 152 10.52 0.69 -12.89
CA LEU A 152 10.85 2.09 -13.15
C LEU A 152 9.62 2.96 -12.89
N ILE A 153 9.67 3.74 -11.82
CA ILE A 153 8.61 4.70 -11.46
C ILE A 153 9.08 6.11 -11.81
N PRO A 154 8.34 6.91 -12.62
CA PRO A 154 8.72 8.28 -12.90
C PRO A 154 8.87 9.11 -11.61
N GLY A 155 9.92 9.93 -11.54
CA GLY A 155 10.15 10.78 -10.37
C GLY A 155 9.02 11.79 -10.12
N SER A 156 8.22 12.10 -11.13
CA SER A 156 7.03 12.96 -11.01
C SER A 156 5.81 12.29 -10.39
N GLU A 157 5.78 10.96 -10.26
CA GLU A 157 4.67 10.24 -9.64
C GLU A 157 4.82 10.20 -8.10
N LEU A 158 6.02 10.49 -7.57
CA LEU A 158 6.35 10.37 -6.16
C LEU A 158 6.85 11.70 -5.60
N ASP A 159 6.21 12.16 -4.52
CA ASP A 159 6.61 13.36 -3.79
C ASP A 159 7.82 13.10 -2.87
N GLU A 160 7.97 11.85 -2.44
CA GLU A 160 9.07 11.36 -1.61
C GLU A 160 9.71 10.11 -2.22
N PRO A 161 10.99 9.83 -1.91
CA PRO A 161 11.63 8.57 -2.29
C PRO A 161 10.91 7.33 -1.71
N PRO A 162 10.80 6.25 -2.49
CA PRO A 162 10.44 4.93 -1.97
C PRO A 162 11.44 4.49 -0.88
N ARG A 163 10.94 3.81 0.16
CA ARG A 163 11.76 3.20 1.22
C ARG A 163 11.88 1.70 0.98
N LEU A 164 12.93 1.08 1.51
CA LEU A 164 13.11 -0.38 1.46
C LEU A 164 12.02 -1.14 2.25
N THR A 165 11.38 -0.47 3.21
CA THR A 165 10.25 -1.01 3.96
C THR A 165 8.95 -1.01 3.17
N ASP A 166 8.85 -0.21 2.11
CA ASP A 166 7.66 -0.12 1.28
C ASP A 166 7.43 -1.42 0.49
N ARG A 167 6.23 -1.53 -0.09
CA ARG A 167 5.80 -2.69 -0.86
C ARG A 167 5.29 -2.26 -2.22
N LEU A 168 5.50 -3.12 -3.21
CA LEU A 168 4.92 -2.98 -4.55
C LEU A 168 3.88 -4.07 -4.73
N ILE A 169 2.70 -3.73 -5.23
CA ILE A 169 1.67 -4.72 -5.58
C ILE A 169 1.57 -4.72 -7.10
N LEU A 170 1.96 -5.85 -7.70
CA LEU A 170 1.99 -6.09 -9.13
C LEU A 170 0.99 -7.19 -9.42
N ASP A 171 -0.08 -6.88 -10.17
CA ASP A 171 -1.14 -7.85 -10.51
C ASP A 171 -1.70 -8.60 -9.28
N GLY A 172 -1.86 -7.88 -8.16
CA GLY A 172 -2.33 -8.43 -6.88
C GLY A 172 -1.27 -9.16 -6.04
N ILE A 173 -0.06 -9.33 -6.55
CA ILE A 173 1.06 -9.96 -5.84
C ILE A 173 1.91 -8.89 -5.16
N GLU A 174 2.02 -8.99 -3.84
CA GLU A 174 2.90 -8.14 -3.06
C GLU A 174 4.38 -8.54 -3.23
N LYS A 175 5.22 -7.55 -3.49
CA LYS A 175 6.67 -7.64 -3.70
C LYS A 175 7.40 -6.73 -2.72
N SER A 176 8.49 -7.22 -2.15
CA SER A 176 9.37 -6.42 -1.29
C SER A 176 10.33 -5.59 -2.13
N ILE A 177 10.65 -4.38 -1.68
CA ILE A 177 11.67 -3.54 -2.30
C ILE A 177 13.05 -3.93 -1.78
N VAL A 178 13.96 -4.29 -2.68
CA VAL A 178 15.33 -4.70 -2.35
C VAL A 178 16.30 -3.53 -2.49
N THR A 179 16.18 -2.77 -3.58
CA THR A 179 17.02 -1.59 -3.85
C THR A 179 16.19 -0.48 -4.46
N VAL A 180 16.61 0.76 -4.21
CA VAL A 180 16.01 1.98 -4.78
C VAL A 180 17.14 2.89 -5.25
N THR A 181 17.22 3.11 -6.56
CA THR A 181 18.27 3.92 -7.18
C THR A 181 17.63 5.06 -7.97
N PRO A 182 17.87 6.34 -7.61
CA PRO A 182 17.43 7.45 -8.44
C PRO A 182 18.22 7.49 -9.75
N VAL A 183 17.52 7.70 -10.87
CA VAL A 183 18.16 7.98 -12.16
C VAL A 183 17.83 9.40 -12.58
N TYR A 184 18.88 10.18 -12.81
CA TYR A 184 18.78 11.60 -13.09
C TYR A 184 18.77 11.88 -14.59
N ALA A 185 18.02 12.90 -14.99
CA ALA A 185 18.18 13.60 -16.26
C ALA A 185 18.44 15.07 -15.94
N ALA A 186 19.62 15.56 -16.35
CA ALA A 186 20.19 16.80 -15.81
C ALA A 186 20.25 16.75 -14.27
N SER A 187 19.58 17.68 -13.57
CA SER A 187 19.57 17.78 -12.10
C SER A 187 18.30 17.20 -11.45
N GLN A 188 17.41 16.57 -12.23
CA GLN A 188 16.13 16.06 -11.73
C GLN A 188 16.05 14.55 -11.82
N ILE A 189 15.38 13.93 -10.84
CA ILE A 189 15.08 12.51 -10.87
C ILE A 189 14.08 12.26 -11.99
N ALA A 190 14.54 11.60 -13.05
CA ALA A 190 13.70 11.17 -14.15
C ALA A 190 12.84 9.98 -13.73
N TYR A 191 13.46 8.99 -13.09
CA TYR A 191 12.78 7.81 -12.56
C TYR A 191 13.53 7.22 -11.38
N TRP A 192 12.79 6.54 -10.52
CA TRP A 192 13.29 5.61 -9.53
C TRP A 192 13.41 4.24 -10.15
N ARG A 193 14.62 3.69 -10.16
CA ARG A 193 14.87 2.30 -10.53
C ARG A 193 14.83 1.45 -9.27
N ILE A 194 13.87 0.56 -9.20
CA ILE A 194 13.59 -0.27 -8.04
C ILE A 194 13.81 -1.73 -8.42
N GLN A 195 14.49 -2.49 -7.56
CA GLN A 195 14.47 -3.95 -7.61
C GLN A 195 13.40 -4.47 -6.66
N ALA A 196 12.46 -5.25 -7.18
CA ALA A 196 11.35 -5.84 -6.45
C ALA A 196 11.49 -7.36 -6.40
N ARG A 197 11.19 -7.97 -5.25
CA ARG A 197 11.32 -9.41 -5.00
C ARG A 197 10.05 -10.01 -4.42
#